data_AF-A0A4Q6BSI1-F1
#
_entry.id   AF-A0A4Q6BSI1-F1
#
_cell.length_a   1.000
_cell.length_b   1.000
_cell.length_c   1.000
_cell.angle_alpha   90.00
_cell.angle_beta   90.00
_cell.angle_gamma   90.00
#
_symmetry.space_group_name_H-M   'P 1'
#
loop_
_entity.id
_entity.type
_entity.pdbx_description
1 polymer ?
#
loop_
_entity_poly.entity_id
_entity_poly.type
_entity_poly.pdbx_seq_one_letter_code
_entity_poly.pdbx_strand_id
1 'polypeptide(L)'
;MASDTEVHRSGRSGWLRAAVLGSNDAIVSTASLMLGVAASEASRSATLVAGVAGLVAGSMSMAVGEYVSVSSQRDAERADIEIEKRQLAREAEAELQELTEIYRKRGLDEDLAHQVAVQLTDHDKLGAHLRDELGIHPEELARPLQAAWISAASFGVSALVPIGAMAVTPESLRSVAIAICSLVGLAALGAFGAHLGG
;
A
#
# COMPACT_ATOMS: atom_id res chain seq x y z
N MET A 1 2.37 37.21 1.25
CA MET A 1 2.99 36.12 0.50
C MET A 1 2.05 34.93 0.63
N ALA A 2 1.28 34.64 -0.41
CA ALA A 2 0.39 33.48 -0.39
C ALA A 2 1.28 32.24 -0.41
N SER A 3 1.15 31.36 0.59
CA SER A 3 1.78 30.05 0.55
C SER A 3 1.09 29.25 -0.55
N ASP A 4 1.73 29.13 -1.72
CA ASP A 4 1.38 28.05 -2.65
C ASP A 4 1.51 26.76 -1.85
N THR A 5 0.38 26.09 -1.65
CA THR A 5 0.34 24.85 -0.90
C THR A 5 0.78 23.78 -1.89
N GLU A 6 2.07 23.46 -1.91
CA GLU A 6 2.58 22.37 -2.75
C GLU A 6 1.84 21.08 -2.38
N VAL A 7 1.11 20.52 -3.33
CA VAL A 7 0.37 19.26 -3.13
C VAL A 7 1.36 18.11 -3.29
N HIS A 8 2.00 17.71 -2.21
CA HIS A 8 2.88 16.54 -2.20
C HIS A 8 2.05 15.24 -2.31
N ARG A 9 2.39 14.39 -3.28
CA ARG A 9 1.69 13.12 -3.56
C ARG A 9 2.23 11.92 -2.76
N SER A 10 3.36 12.09 -2.07
CA SER A 10 4.10 11.03 -1.36
C SER A 10 3.26 10.31 -0.29
N GLY A 11 2.45 11.04 0.49
CA GLY A 11 1.59 10.47 1.55
C GLY A 11 0.43 9.60 1.05
N ARG A 12 0.20 9.49 -0.26
CA ARG A 12 -0.85 8.66 -0.86
C ARG A 12 -0.36 7.27 -1.27
N SER A 13 0.95 6.98 -1.18
CA SER A 13 1.56 5.79 -1.78
C SER A 13 1.02 4.48 -1.20
N GLY A 14 0.86 4.37 0.12
CA GLY A 14 0.51 3.12 0.79
C GLY A 14 -0.89 2.61 0.42
N TRP A 15 -1.91 3.47 0.52
CA TRP A 15 -3.27 3.08 0.19
C TRP A 15 -3.52 2.99 -1.32
N LEU A 16 -2.86 3.83 -2.11
CA LEU A 16 -2.96 3.78 -3.57
C LEU A 16 -2.36 2.48 -4.10
N ARG A 17 -1.20 2.06 -3.56
CA ARG A 17 -0.59 0.76 -3.87
C ARG A 17 -1.55 -0.39 -3.54
N ALA A 18 -2.10 -0.40 -2.33
CA ALA A 18 -3.07 -1.40 -1.89
C ALA A 18 -4.28 -1.48 -2.83
N ALA A 19 -4.85 -0.32 -3.21
CA ALA A 19 -6.00 -0.25 -4.11
C ALA A 19 -5.69 -0.76 -5.52
N VAL A 20 -4.56 -0.34 -6.11
CA VAL A 20 -4.16 -0.74 -7.47
C VAL A 20 -3.82 -2.23 -7.53
N LEU A 21 -3.09 -2.76 -6.55
CA LEU A 21 -2.79 -4.19 -6.46
C LEU A 21 -4.07 -5.03 -6.29
N GLY A 22 -4.97 -4.62 -5.38
CA GLY A 22 -6.27 -5.27 -5.20
C GLY A 22 -7.11 -5.29 -6.47
N SER A 23 -7.16 -4.16 -7.19
CA SER A 23 -7.93 -4.04 -8.43
C SER A 23 -7.36 -4.88 -9.57
N ASN A 24 -6.04 -4.85 -9.76
CA ASN A 24 -5.37 -5.64 -10.79
C ASN A 24 -5.52 -7.14 -10.54
N ASP A 25 -5.26 -7.58 -9.30
CA ASP A 25 -5.38 -8.99 -8.95
C ASP A 25 -6.82 -9.49 -9.13
N ALA A 26 -7.82 -8.69 -8.76
CA ALA A 26 -9.23 -9.03 -8.97
C ALA A 26 -9.60 -9.24 -10.43
N ILE A 27 -9.20 -8.34 -11.32
CA ILE A 27 -9.53 -8.46 -12.74
C ILE A 27 -8.84 -9.70 -13.32
N VAL A 28 -7.54 -9.86 -13.07
CA VAL A 28 -6.76 -10.98 -13.64
C VAL A 28 -7.22 -12.32 -13.10
N SER A 29 -7.31 -12.48 -11.77
CA SER A 29 -7.65 -13.75 -11.13
C SER A 29 -9.10 -14.17 -11.42
N THR A 30 -10.06 -13.23 -11.32
CA THR A 30 -11.48 -13.54 -11.55
C THR A 30 -11.75 -13.84 -13.02
N ALA A 31 -11.17 -13.07 -13.95
CA ALA A 31 -11.31 -13.35 -15.38
C ALA A 31 -10.68 -14.69 -15.76
N SER A 32 -9.47 -14.98 -15.25
CA SER A 32 -8.77 -16.25 -15.53
C SER A 32 -9.56 -17.45 -15.01
N LEU A 33 -10.10 -17.36 -13.78
CA LEU A 33 -10.94 -18.40 -13.19
C LEU A 33 -12.21 -18.62 -14.03
N MET A 34 -12.91 -17.55 -14.38
CA MET A 34 -14.15 -17.64 -15.17
C MET A 34 -13.91 -18.18 -16.57
N LEU A 35 -12.84 -17.75 -17.24
CA LEU A 35 -12.45 -18.26 -18.55
C LEU A 35 -12.07 -19.74 -18.48
N GLY A 36 -11.32 -20.15 -17.45
CA GLY A 36 -10.96 -21.56 -17.23
C GLY A 36 -12.19 -22.45 -17.03
N VAL A 37 -13.17 -21.99 -16.24
CA VAL A 37 -14.44 -22.71 -16.06
C VAL A 37 -15.29 -22.71 -17.33
N ALA A 38 -15.34 -21.59 -18.07
CA ALA A 38 -16.08 -21.53 -19.34
C ALA A 38 -15.47 -22.45 -20.41
N ALA A 39 -14.15 -22.62 -20.42
CA ALA A 39 -13.45 -23.51 -21.34
C ALA A 39 -13.77 -25.00 -21.12
N SER A 40 -14.30 -25.38 -19.95
CA SER A 40 -14.77 -26.74 -19.68
C SER A 40 -16.22 -26.98 -20.09
N GLU A 41 -16.79 -26.16 -20.99
CA GLU A 41 -18.19 -26.20 -21.41
C GLU A 41 -19.19 -26.06 -20.24
N ALA A 42 -18.77 -25.41 -19.15
CA ALA A 42 -19.62 -25.20 -17.99
C ALA A 42 -20.79 -24.25 -18.32
N SER A 43 -21.92 -24.45 -17.64
CA SER A 43 -23.08 -23.59 -17.79
C SER A 43 -22.79 -22.16 -17.31
N ARG A 44 -23.55 -21.19 -17.83
CA ARG A 44 -23.46 -19.79 -17.39
C ARG A 44 -23.58 -19.63 -15.87
N SER A 45 -24.49 -20.36 -15.24
CA SER A 45 -24.68 -20.32 -13.80
C SER A 45 -23.44 -20.84 -13.07
N ALA A 46 -22.82 -21.92 -13.54
CA ALA A 46 -21.60 -22.45 -12.95
C ALA A 46 -20.43 -21.45 -13.06
N THR A 47 -20.25 -20.81 -14.22
CA THR A 47 -19.21 -19.78 -14.39
C THR A 47 -19.46 -18.55 -13.51
N LEU A 48 -20.72 -18.11 -13.35
CA LEU A 48 -21.05 -16.99 -12.46
C LEU A 48 -20.83 -17.34 -10.99
N VAL A 49 -21.19 -18.55 -10.57
CA VAL A 49 -20.88 -19.06 -9.22
C VAL A 49 -19.37 -19.08 -8.99
N ALA A 50 -18.59 -19.54 -9.96
CA ALA A 50 -17.12 -19.51 -9.88
C ALA A 50 -16.58 -18.08 -9.77
N GLY A 51 -17.11 -17.13 -10.55
CA GLY A 51 -16.72 -15.72 -10.46
C GLY A 51 -17.03 -15.10 -9.10
N VAL A 52 -18.23 -15.33 -8.55
CA VAL A 52 -18.61 -14.82 -7.22
C VAL A 52 -17.80 -15.50 -6.11
N ALA A 53 -17.56 -16.81 -6.21
CA ALA A 53 -16.70 -17.52 -5.28
C ALA A 53 -15.26 -16.98 -5.31
N GLY A 54 -14.72 -16.72 -6.51
CA GLY A 54 -13.43 -16.06 -6.71
C GLY A 54 -13.39 -14.65 -6.13
N LEU A 55 -14.45 -13.87 -6.31
CA LEU A 55 -14.59 -12.53 -5.72
C LEU A 55 -14.48 -12.60 -4.19
N VAL A 56 -15.27 -13.46 -3.54
CA VAL A 56 -15.30 -13.57 -2.08
C VAL A 56 -13.96 -14.09 -1.56
N ALA A 57 -13.47 -15.19 -2.12
CA ALA A 57 -12.22 -15.81 -1.70
C ALA A 57 -11.02 -14.87 -1.90
N GLY A 58 -10.94 -14.21 -3.06
CA GLY A 58 -9.87 -13.27 -3.37
C GLY A 58 -9.92 -12.00 -2.52
N SER A 59 -11.11 -11.44 -2.29
CA SER A 59 -11.26 -10.26 -1.41
C SER A 59 -10.81 -10.57 0.02
N MET A 60 -11.17 -11.74 0.56
CA MET A 60 -10.74 -12.17 1.89
C MET A 60 -9.24 -12.44 1.94
N SER A 61 -8.69 -13.11 0.91
CA SER A 61 -7.24 -13.36 0.79
C SER A 61 -6.45 -12.06 0.77
N MET A 62 -6.90 -11.07 -0.01
CA MET A 62 -6.27 -9.75 -0.07
C MET A 62 -6.38 -8.99 1.24
N ALA A 63 -7.54 -9.04 1.92
CA ALA A 63 -7.70 -8.41 3.23
C ALA A 63 -6.69 -8.96 4.24
N VAL A 64 -6.60 -10.28 4.35
CA VAL A 64 -5.72 -10.96 5.31
C VAL A 64 -4.26 -10.75 4.93
N GLY A 65 -3.90 -10.93 3.66
CA GLY A 65 -2.53 -10.76 3.18
C GLY A 65 -2.00 -9.35 3.43
N GLU A 66 -2.79 -8.34 3.10
CA GLU A 66 -2.41 -6.94 3.31
C GLU A 66 -2.38 -6.59 4.81
N TYR A 67 -3.35 -7.08 5.61
CA TYR A 67 -3.34 -6.88 7.06
C TYR A 67 -2.07 -7.45 7.70
N VAL A 68 -1.74 -8.70 7.38
CA VAL A 68 -0.56 -9.39 7.96
C VAL A 68 0.71 -8.66 7.54
N SER A 69 0.86 -8.34 6.25
CA SER A 69 2.04 -7.63 5.74
C SER A 69 2.25 -6.27 6.43
N VAL A 70 1.21 -5.44 6.47
CA VAL A 70 1.31 -4.09 7.06
C VAL A 70 1.37 -4.15 8.60
N SER A 71 0.77 -5.16 9.23
CA SER A 71 0.92 -5.38 10.68
C SER A 71 2.36 -5.73 11.03
N SER A 72 3.01 -6.60 10.26
CA SER A 72 4.42 -6.92 10.49
C SER A 72 5.32 -5.69 10.35
N GLN A 73 5.04 -4.82 9.37
CA GLN A 73 5.74 -3.54 9.24
C GLN A 73 5.53 -2.67 10.49
N ARG A 74 4.29 -2.48 10.92
CA ARG A 74 3.97 -1.69 12.12
C ARG A 74 4.63 -2.26 13.39
N ASP A 75 4.69 -3.58 13.50
CA ASP A 75 5.28 -4.24 14.66
C ASP A 75 6.82 -4.08 14.66
N ALA A 76 7.46 -4.07 13.48
CA ALA A 76 8.87 -3.69 13.34
C ALA A 76 9.13 -2.22 13.71
N GLU A 77 8.34 -1.28 13.15
CA GLU A 77 8.42 0.15 13.49
C GLU A 77 8.29 0.38 15.01
N ARG A 78 7.37 -0.33 15.67
CA ARG A 78 7.20 -0.26 17.12
C ARG A 78 8.38 -0.85 17.89
N ALA A 79 8.96 -1.95 17.42
CA ALA A 79 10.12 -2.54 18.05
C ALA A 79 11.31 -1.57 18.03
N ASP A 80 11.55 -0.94 16.88
CA ASP A 80 12.62 0.04 16.71
C ASP A 80 12.40 1.28 17.59
N ILE A 81 11.17 1.80 17.66
CA ILE A 81 10.80 2.90 18.58
C ILE A 81 11.11 2.54 20.04
N GLU A 82 10.82 1.30 20.47
CA GLU A 82 11.08 0.88 21.85
C GLU A 82 12.56 0.62 22.13
N ILE A 83 13.34 0.23 21.13
CA ILE A 83 14.80 0.16 21.22
C ILE A 83 15.37 1.56 21.41
N GLU A 84 14.96 2.50 20.56
CA GLU A 84 15.39 3.90 20.57
C GLU A 84 15.11 4.59 21.91
N LYS A 85 13.89 4.43 22.43
CA LYS A 85 13.55 4.95 23.77
C LYS A 85 14.46 4.44 24.88
N ARG A 86 14.92 3.18 24.80
CA ARG A 86 15.82 2.61 25.81
C ARG A 86 17.24 3.15 25.67
N GLN A 87 17.70 3.32 24.43
CA GLN A 87 18.99 3.93 24.12
C GLN A 87 19.06 5.37 24.62
N LEU A 88 18.07 6.20 24.26
CA LEU A 88 17.97 7.59 24.69
C LEU A 88 17.91 7.76 26.22
N ALA A 89 17.41 6.75 26.94
CA ALA A 89 17.35 6.73 28.41
C ALA A 89 18.66 6.25 29.06
N ARG A 90 19.46 5.43 28.40
CA ARG A 90 20.68 4.81 28.96
C ARG A 90 21.96 5.49 28.51
N GLU A 91 21.99 5.99 27.28
CA GLU A 91 23.21 6.37 26.55
C GLU A 91 23.04 7.74 25.87
N ALA A 92 22.44 8.70 26.57
CA ALA A 92 22.08 10.01 26.02
C ALA A 92 23.21 10.76 25.28
N GLU A 93 24.44 10.65 25.78
CA GLU A 93 25.62 11.28 25.15
C GLU A 93 26.03 10.56 23.85
N ALA A 94 25.93 9.23 23.81
CA ALA A 94 26.25 8.46 22.62
C ALA A 94 25.21 8.72 21.52
N GLU A 95 23.93 8.80 21.88
CA GLU A 95 22.85 9.14 20.96
C GLU A 95 23.00 10.55 20.37
N LEU A 96 23.41 11.53 21.18
CA LEU A 96 23.71 12.88 20.69
C LEU A 96 24.86 12.88 19.67
N GLN A 97 25.89 12.07 19.92
CA GLN A 97 27.02 11.90 18.99
C GLN A 97 26.57 11.20 17.70
N GLU A 98 25.71 10.18 17.79
CA GLU A 98 25.12 9.52 16.63
C GLU A 98 24.32 10.49 15.76
N LEU A 99 23.45 11.29 16.36
CA LEU A 99 22.67 12.30 15.63
C LEU A 99 23.59 13.35 14.98
N THR A 100 24.64 13.79 15.68
CA THR A 100 25.67 14.68 15.14
C THR A 100 26.33 14.07 13.89
N GLU A 101 26.70 12.79 13.96
CA GLU A 101 27.30 12.06 12.86
C GLU A 101 26.37 11.90 11.65
N ILE A 102 25.07 11.67 11.88
CA ILE A 102 24.04 11.63 10.82
C ILE A 102 24.03 12.96 10.07
N TYR A 103 24.02 14.08 10.79
CA TYR A 103 24.00 15.41 10.21
C TYR A 103 25.30 15.77 9.48
N ARG A 104 26.44 15.34 10.01
CA ARG A 104 27.73 15.47 9.33
C ARG A 104 27.75 14.70 8.00
N LYS A 105 27.25 13.46 7.99
CA LYS A 105 27.12 12.64 6.75
C LYS A 105 26.18 13.27 5.73
N ARG A 106 25.20 14.06 6.16
CA ARG A 106 24.29 14.84 5.29
C ARG A 106 24.95 16.12 4.73
N GLY A 107 26.15 16.46 5.18
CA GLY A 107 26.96 17.54 4.60
C GLY A 107 27.20 18.75 5.50
N LEU A 108 26.77 18.72 6.77
CA LEU A 108 27.12 19.76 7.73
C LEU A 108 28.57 19.60 8.21
N ASP A 109 29.24 20.71 8.52
CA ASP A 109 30.49 20.67 9.28
C ASP A 109 30.23 20.20 10.72
N GLU A 110 31.28 19.79 11.44
CA GLU A 110 31.17 19.17 12.76
C GLU A 110 30.54 20.10 13.80
N ASP A 111 30.96 21.37 13.85
CA ASP A 111 30.45 22.35 14.81
C ASP A 111 28.97 22.64 14.60
N LEU A 112 28.55 22.79 13.33
CA LEU A 112 27.16 23.01 12.96
C LEU A 112 26.30 21.75 13.18
N ALA A 113 26.81 20.57 12.81
CA ALA A 113 26.10 19.30 13.01
C ALA A 113 25.80 19.06 14.49
N HIS A 114 26.77 19.33 15.38
CA HIS A 114 26.59 19.20 16.82
C HIS A 114 25.55 20.20 17.34
N GLN A 115 25.61 21.46 16.90
CA GLN A 115 24.61 22.48 17.27
C GLN A 115 23.19 22.09 16.84
N VAL A 116 23.04 21.53 15.64
CA VAL A 116 21.75 21.03 15.14
C VAL A 116 21.27 19.85 15.97
N ALA A 117 22.14 18.87 16.24
CA ALA A 117 21.80 17.70 17.05
C ALA A 117 21.33 18.10 18.47
N VAL A 118 22.02 19.04 19.13
CA VAL A 118 21.64 19.55 20.45
C VAL A 118 20.27 20.23 20.41
N GLN A 119 20.06 21.17 19.47
CA GLN A 119 18.80 21.91 19.40
C GLN A 119 17.60 21.02 19.06
N LEU A 120 17.77 20.03 18.18
CA LEU A 120 16.71 19.09 17.83
C LEU A 120 16.44 18.10 18.97
N THR A 121 17.47 17.67 19.68
CA THR A 121 17.34 16.83 20.88
C THR A 121 16.57 17.54 21.99
N ASP A 122 16.88 18.82 22.23
CA ASP A 122 16.18 19.65 23.22
C ASP A 122 14.71 19.88 22.87
N HIS A 123 14.39 19.99 21.58
CA HIS A 123 13.02 20.18 21.12
C HIS A 123 12.19 18.89 21.18
N ASP A 124 12.70 17.81 20.60
CA ASP A 124 12.04 16.50 20.54
C ASP A 124 13.09 15.40 20.33
N LYS A 125 13.67 14.93 21.44
CA LYS A 125 14.69 13.89 21.46
C LYS A 125 14.28 12.63 20.69
N LEU A 126 13.10 12.09 20.96
CA LEU A 126 12.66 10.87 20.29
C LEU A 126 12.32 11.14 18.83
N GLY A 127 11.57 12.20 18.53
CA GLY A 127 11.18 12.50 17.15
C GLY A 127 12.35 12.89 16.26
N ALA A 128 13.44 13.46 16.78
CA ALA A 128 14.66 13.70 16.02
C ALA A 128 15.28 12.37 15.55
N HIS A 129 15.54 11.43 16.46
CA HIS A 129 16.09 10.12 16.13
C HIS A 129 15.16 9.30 15.23
N LEU A 130 13.86 9.23 15.55
CA LEU A 130 12.90 8.49 14.71
C LEU A 130 12.92 8.98 13.26
N ARG A 131 12.97 10.29 13.03
CA ARG A 131 12.96 10.85 11.67
C ARG A 131 14.32 10.79 10.99
N ASP A 132 15.38 11.15 11.71
CA ASP A 132 16.69 11.38 11.11
C ASP A 132 17.56 10.13 11.02
N GLU A 133 17.36 9.18 11.93
CA GLU A 133 18.07 7.90 11.97
C GLU A 133 17.23 6.79 11.33
N LEU A 134 15.97 6.63 11.78
CA LEU A 134 15.14 5.49 11.39
C LEU A 134 14.21 5.77 10.19
N GLY A 135 14.04 7.04 9.82
CA GLY A 135 13.06 7.45 8.79
C GLY A 135 11.60 7.17 9.17
N ILE A 136 11.33 6.97 10.46
CA ILE A 136 10.00 6.71 11.02
C ILE A 136 9.35 8.05 11.37
N HIS A 137 8.18 8.29 10.79
CA HIS A 137 7.31 9.41 11.13
C HIS A 137 6.16 8.91 12.02
N PRO A 138 6.09 9.30 13.31
CA PRO A 138 5.07 8.79 14.24
C PRO A 138 3.62 8.99 13.77
N GLU A 139 3.37 10.05 12.99
CA GLU A 139 2.04 10.37 12.45
C GLU A 139 1.65 9.51 11.23
N GLU A 140 2.65 8.88 10.60
CA GLU A 140 2.53 8.10 9.35
C GLU A 140 2.78 6.60 9.53
N LEU A 141 2.75 6.11 10.77
CA LEU A 141 2.90 4.68 11.07
C LEU A 141 1.97 3.83 10.20
N ALA A 142 2.46 2.62 9.86
CA ALA A 142 1.70 1.68 9.04
C ALA A 142 0.29 1.44 9.61
N ARG A 143 -0.73 1.44 8.73
CA ARG A 143 -2.16 1.33 9.08
C ARG A 143 -2.77 0.02 8.54
N PRO A 144 -2.62 -1.11 9.25
CA PRO A 144 -2.98 -2.44 8.71
C PRO A 144 -4.45 -2.58 8.34
N LEU A 145 -5.35 -2.11 9.20
CA LEU A 145 -6.79 -2.19 8.95
C LEU A 145 -7.22 -1.35 7.74
N GLN A 146 -6.62 -0.17 7.57
CA GLN A 146 -6.89 0.68 6.43
C GLN A 146 -6.43 -0.01 5.14
N ALA A 147 -5.21 -0.54 5.11
CA ALA A 147 -4.67 -1.24 3.95
C ALA A 147 -5.52 -2.47 3.59
N ALA A 148 -5.87 -3.29 4.57
CA ALA A 148 -6.71 -4.48 4.40
C ALA A 148 -8.07 -4.17 3.76
N TRP A 149 -8.81 -3.20 4.31
CA TRP A 149 -10.12 -2.83 3.77
C TRP A 149 -10.04 -2.20 2.39
N ILE A 150 -9.02 -1.38 2.12
CA ILE A 150 -8.82 -0.76 0.81
C ILE A 150 -8.50 -1.83 -0.24
N SER A 151 -7.60 -2.78 0.06
CA SER A 151 -7.30 -3.90 -0.84
C SER A 151 -8.54 -4.77 -1.10
N ALA A 152 -9.28 -5.14 -0.05
CA ALA A 152 -10.46 -5.99 -0.16
C ALA A 152 -11.60 -5.32 -0.95
N ALA A 153 -11.88 -4.05 -0.67
CA ALA A 153 -12.92 -3.29 -1.37
C ALA A 153 -12.54 -3.08 -2.85
N SER A 154 -11.28 -2.73 -3.12
CA SER A 154 -10.78 -2.54 -4.49
C SER A 154 -10.84 -3.85 -5.28
N PHE A 155 -10.51 -4.97 -4.64
CA PHE A 155 -10.66 -6.30 -5.23
C PHE A 155 -12.13 -6.60 -5.54
N GLY A 156 -13.01 -6.48 -4.54
CA GLY A 156 -14.43 -6.78 -4.66
C GLY A 156 -15.10 -5.98 -5.78
N VAL A 157 -14.83 -4.67 -5.86
CA VAL A 157 -15.37 -3.79 -6.92
C VAL A 157 -14.83 -4.18 -8.30
N SER A 158 -13.53 -4.44 -8.41
CA SER A 158 -12.91 -4.71 -9.71
C SER A 158 -13.24 -6.11 -10.24
N ALA A 159 -13.49 -7.09 -9.36
CA ALA A 159 -13.97 -8.42 -9.74
C ALA A 159 -15.37 -8.39 -10.39
N LEU A 160 -16.16 -7.34 -10.14
CA LEU A 160 -17.46 -7.16 -10.81
C LEU A 160 -17.31 -6.92 -12.32
N VAL A 161 -16.15 -6.48 -12.80
CA VAL A 161 -15.92 -6.23 -14.23
C VAL A 161 -16.06 -7.52 -15.06
N PRO A 162 -15.25 -8.58 -14.84
CA PRO A 162 -15.42 -9.85 -15.56
C PRO A 162 -16.76 -10.54 -15.26
N ILE A 163 -17.28 -10.43 -14.03
CA ILE A 163 -18.60 -10.99 -13.66
C ILE A 163 -19.73 -10.33 -14.44
N GLY A 164 -19.71 -8.99 -14.51
CA GLY A 164 -20.68 -8.20 -15.26
C GLY A 164 -20.62 -8.50 -16.76
N ALA A 165 -19.43 -8.62 -17.33
CA ALA A 165 -19.24 -9.00 -18.73
C ALA A 165 -19.90 -10.35 -19.06
N MET A 166 -19.70 -11.37 -18.20
CA MET A 166 -20.37 -12.67 -18.34
C MET A 166 -21.90 -12.57 -18.16
N ALA A 167 -22.35 -11.70 -17.26
CA ALA A 167 -23.76 -11.57 -16.92
C ALA A 167 -24.59 -10.87 -18.01
N VAL A 168 -24.03 -10.00 -18.85
CA VAL A 168 -24.82 -9.27 -19.87
C VAL A 168 -24.63 -9.79 -21.30
N THR A 169 -23.62 -10.63 -21.52
CA THR A 169 -23.21 -11.01 -22.88
C THR A 169 -23.88 -12.31 -23.38
N PRO A 170 -24.30 -12.37 -24.67
CA PRO A 170 -24.75 -13.60 -25.33
C PRO A 170 -23.70 -14.71 -25.28
N GLU A 171 -24.15 -15.96 -25.33
CA GLU A 171 -23.31 -17.16 -25.16
C GLU A 171 -22.10 -17.21 -26.09
N SER A 172 -22.29 -16.89 -27.37
CA SER A 172 -21.24 -16.91 -28.39
C SER A 172 -20.10 -15.92 -28.12
N LEU A 173 -20.32 -14.89 -27.30
CA LEU A 173 -19.36 -13.81 -27.09
C LEU A 173 -18.82 -13.73 -25.66
N ARG A 174 -19.24 -14.60 -24.73
CA ARG A 174 -18.92 -14.43 -23.30
C ARG A 174 -17.42 -14.44 -23.01
N SER A 175 -16.69 -15.42 -23.51
CA SER A 175 -15.24 -15.53 -23.27
C SER A 175 -14.48 -14.34 -23.86
N VAL A 176 -14.88 -13.89 -25.05
CA VAL A 176 -14.30 -12.71 -25.72
C VAL A 176 -14.63 -11.44 -24.92
N ALA A 177 -15.86 -11.29 -24.44
CA ALA A 177 -16.27 -10.15 -23.64
C ALA A 177 -15.53 -10.08 -22.30
N ILE A 178 -15.38 -11.21 -21.59
CA ILE A 178 -14.58 -11.25 -20.35
C ILE A 178 -13.14 -10.79 -20.63
N ALA A 179 -12.51 -11.31 -21.69
CA ALA A 179 -11.14 -10.94 -22.03
C ALA A 179 -11.01 -9.45 -22.39
N ILE A 180 -11.87 -8.93 -23.27
CA ILE A 180 -11.82 -7.53 -23.71
C ILE A 180 -12.12 -6.58 -22.54
N CYS A 181 -13.18 -6.82 -21.76
CA CYS A 181 -13.53 -5.98 -20.62
C CYS A 181 -12.41 -5.99 -19.56
N SER A 182 -11.75 -7.13 -19.36
CA SER A 182 -10.63 -7.24 -18.42
C SER A 182 -9.41 -6.46 -18.90
N LEU A 183 -9.06 -6.56 -20.19
CA LEU A 183 -7.96 -5.79 -20.78
C LEU A 183 -8.22 -4.29 -20.73
N VAL A 184 -9.43 -3.85 -21.06
CA VAL A 184 -9.83 -2.44 -20.96
C VAL A 184 -9.80 -1.97 -19.51
N GLY A 185 -10.29 -2.80 -18.56
CA GLY A 185 -10.24 -2.51 -17.13
C GLY A 185 -8.81 -2.34 -16.61
N LEU A 186 -7.90 -3.24 -16.99
CA LEU A 186 -6.48 -3.16 -16.63
C LEU A 186 -5.80 -1.93 -17.24
N ALA A 187 -6.09 -1.62 -18.52
CA ALA A 187 -5.57 -0.42 -19.16
C ALA A 187 -6.06 0.86 -18.46
N ALA A 188 -7.34 0.91 -18.08
CA ALA A 188 -7.92 2.03 -17.35
C ALA A 188 -7.31 2.17 -15.94
N LEU A 189 -7.13 1.06 -15.21
CA LEU A 189 -6.47 1.06 -13.91
C LEU A 189 -5.01 1.51 -14.01
N GLY A 190 -4.28 1.06 -15.03
CA GLY A 190 -2.90 1.47 -15.28
C GLY A 190 -2.79 2.97 -15.57
N ALA A 191 -3.66 3.49 -16.44
CA ALA A 191 -3.72 4.92 -16.75
C ALA A 191 -4.10 5.76 -15.52
N PHE A 192 -5.07 5.30 -14.74
CA PHE A 192 -5.51 5.97 -13.52
C PHE A 192 -4.42 5.95 -12.44
N GLY A 193 -3.76 4.81 -12.25
CA GLY A 193 -2.64 4.65 -11.33
C GLY A 193 -1.47 5.57 -11.68
N ALA A 194 -1.11 5.66 -12.97
CA ALA A 194 -0.09 6.59 -13.45
C ALA A 194 -0.50 8.05 -13.20
N HIS A 195 -1.73 8.42 -13.52
CA HIS A 195 -2.22 9.79 -13.31
C HIS A 195 -2.21 10.20 -11.83
N LEU A 196 -2.59 9.29 -10.93
CA LEU A 196 -2.57 9.55 -9.49
C LEU A 196 -1.14 9.55 -8.91
N GLY A 197 -0.26 8.72 -9.47
CA GLY A 197 1.15 8.64 -9.05
C GLY A 197 1.94 9.91 -9.34
N GLY A 198 1.67 10.56 -10.48
CA GLY A 198 2.47 11.70 -10.96
C GLY A 198 3.10 11.41 -12.31
#